data_AF-A0A0F9Q211-F1
#
_entry.id   AF-A0A0F9Q211-F1
#
_cell.length_a   1.000
_cell.length_b   1.000
_cell.length_c   1.000
_cell.angle_alpha   90.00
_cell.angle_beta   90.00
_cell.angle_gamma   90.00
#
_symmetry.space_group_name_H-M   'P 1'
#
loop_
_entity.id
_entity.type
_entity.pdbx_description
1 polymer ?
#
loop_
_entity_poly.entity_id
_entity_poly.type
_entity_poly.pdbx_seq_one_letter_code
_entity_poly.pdbx_strand_id
1 'polypeptide(L)'
;MKLNPLDITEKQFESQVKDLAKTFNWQYYHTWRSIHSPAGFPDCVMVKEGRIIFAELKSEKGKVSEEQFEWLEALGKGKAEVYIWRPSDFDKVVEILR
;
A
#
# COMPACT_ATOMS: atom_id res chain seq x y z
N MET A 1 3.00 21.16 10.89
CA MET A 1 3.65 20.25 11.86
C MET A 1 3.60 18.86 11.26
N LYS A 2 4.75 18.17 11.06
CA LYS A 2 4.71 16.76 10.63
C LYS A 2 4.10 15.96 11.79
N LEU A 3 3.05 15.19 11.52
CA LEU A 3 2.49 14.26 12.49
C LEU A 3 3.57 13.22 12.84
N ASN A 4 3.63 12.81 14.10
CA ASN A 4 4.48 11.69 14.50
C ASN A 4 3.95 10.41 13.82
N PRO A 5 4.80 9.59 13.16
CA PRO A 5 4.40 8.34 12.53
C PRO A 5 3.52 7.43 13.40
N LEU A 6 3.78 7.40 14.71
CA LEU A 6 3.02 6.62 15.69
C LEU A 6 1.56 7.07 15.86
N ASP A 7 1.24 8.33 15.52
CA ASP A 7 -0.09 8.91 15.65
C ASP A 7 -0.89 8.85 14.33
N ILE A 8 -0.26 8.41 13.24
CA ILE A 8 -0.91 8.30 11.92
C ILE A 8 -1.68 6.99 11.86
N THR A 9 -3.01 7.10 11.76
CA THR A 9 -3.88 5.95 11.53
C THR A 9 -3.65 5.36 10.13
N GLU A 10 -3.97 4.08 9.96
CA GLU A 10 -3.89 3.39 8.67
C GLU A 10 -4.66 4.13 7.57
N LYS A 11 -5.88 4.59 7.87
CA LYS A 11 -6.71 5.38 6.95
C LYS A 11 -6.08 6.72 6.56
N GLN A 12 -5.42 7.41 7.50
CA GLN A 12 -4.71 8.65 7.19
C GLN A 12 -3.50 8.37 6.29
N PHE A 13 -2.76 7.30 6.57
CA PHE A 13 -1.63 6.88 5.75
C PHE A 13 -2.07 6.47 4.33
N GLU A 14 -3.16 5.70 4.20
CA GLU A 14 -3.78 5.38 2.91
C GLU A 14 -4.11 6.63 2.10
N SER A 15 -4.69 7.67 2.74
CA SER A 15 -4.97 8.93 2.07
C SER A 15 -3.70 9.60 1.55
N GLN A 16 -2.61 9.60 2.34
CA GLN A 16 -1.32 10.17 1.92
C GLN A 16 -0.73 9.42 0.72
N VAL A 17 -0.76 8.09 0.73
CA VAL A 17 -0.28 7.26 -0.39
C VAL A 17 -1.13 7.49 -1.64
N LYS A 18 -2.46 7.56 -1.50
CA LYS A 18 -3.38 7.85 -2.61
C LYS A 18 -3.12 9.22 -3.24
N ASP A 19 -2.93 10.25 -2.42
CA ASP A 19 -2.65 11.60 -2.92
C ASP A 19 -1.30 11.68 -3.63
N LEU A 20 -0.30 10.96 -3.13
CA LEU A 20 1.01 10.83 -3.76
C LEU A 20 0.94 10.10 -5.12
N ALA A 21 0.23 8.96 -5.16
CA ALA A 21 0.01 8.20 -6.39
C ALA A 21 -0.64 9.08 -7.47
N LYS A 22 -1.68 9.86 -7.11
CA LYS A 22 -2.29 10.84 -8.01
C LYS A 22 -1.31 11.93 -8.44
N THR A 23 -0.53 12.48 -7.51
CA THR A 23 0.44 13.54 -7.79
C THR A 23 1.47 13.11 -8.83
N PHE A 24 1.90 11.84 -8.79
CA PHE A 24 2.85 11.27 -9.73
C PHE A 24 2.21 10.49 -10.89
N ASN A 25 0.90 10.68 -11.13
CA ASN A 25 0.16 10.11 -12.25
C ASN A 25 0.14 8.57 -12.32
N TRP A 26 0.08 7.90 -11.16
CA TRP A 26 -0.20 6.46 -11.09
C TRP A 26 -1.70 6.21 -11.19
N GLN A 27 -2.08 5.17 -11.93
CA GLN A 27 -3.42 4.62 -11.80
C GLN A 27 -3.53 3.87 -10.47
N TYR A 28 -4.30 4.43 -9.55
CA TYR A 28 -4.47 3.92 -8.18
C TYR A 28 -5.82 3.23 -8.02
N TYR A 29 -5.80 2.01 -7.51
CA TYR A 29 -6.99 1.26 -7.11
C TYR A 29 -6.89 0.86 -5.63
N HIS A 30 -7.98 1.04 -4.89
CA HIS A 30 -8.15 0.53 -3.53
C HIS A 30 -9.56 -0.05 -3.41
N THR A 31 -9.65 -1.24 -2.80
CA THR A 31 -10.93 -1.94 -2.64
C THR A 31 -11.69 -1.36 -1.44
N TRP A 32 -12.73 -0.57 -1.67
CA TRP A 32 -13.53 -0.01 -0.56
C TRP A 32 -14.27 -1.12 0.22
N ARG A 33 -14.92 -2.08 -0.47
CA ARG A 33 -15.64 -3.18 0.18
C ARG A 33 -15.26 -4.51 -0.47
N SER A 34 -14.66 -5.40 0.30
CA SER A 34 -14.21 -6.74 -0.10
C SER A 34 -15.07 -7.88 0.46
N ILE A 35 -16.30 -7.58 0.92
CA ILE A 35 -17.19 -8.50 1.67
C ILE A 35 -17.51 -9.80 0.93
N HIS A 36 -17.37 -9.83 -0.39
CA HIS A 36 -17.62 -11.02 -1.23
C HIS A 36 -16.36 -11.51 -1.96
N SER A 37 -15.18 -11.08 -1.51
CA SER A 37 -13.90 -11.44 -2.10
C SER A 37 -13.10 -12.35 -1.17
N PRO A 38 -12.18 -13.17 -1.70
CA PRO A 38 -11.17 -13.83 -0.88
C PRO A 38 -10.42 -12.82 0.00
N ALA A 39 -10.10 -13.22 1.23
CA ALA A 39 -9.40 -12.38 2.18
C ALA A 39 -7.94 -12.14 1.76
N GLY A 40 -7.34 -11.07 2.28
CA GLY A 40 -5.90 -10.83 2.22
C GLY A 40 -5.37 -10.16 0.97
N PHE A 41 -6.20 -9.88 -0.04
CA PHE A 41 -5.71 -9.12 -1.19
C PHE A 41 -5.17 -7.74 -0.75
N PRO A 42 -4.02 -7.27 -1.27
CA PRO A 42 -3.37 -6.05 -0.80
C PRO A 42 -4.27 -4.81 -0.88
N ASP A 43 -4.08 -3.89 0.06
CA ASP A 43 -4.89 -2.66 0.16
C ASP A 43 -4.95 -1.86 -1.14
N CYS A 44 -3.84 -1.67 -1.84
CA CYS A 44 -3.85 -0.92 -3.09
C CYS A 44 -3.00 -1.52 -4.21
N VAL A 45 -3.44 -1.24 -5.44
CA VAL A 45 -2.74 -1.56 -6.68
C VAL A 45 -2.47 -0.27 -7.42
N MET A 46 -1.23 -0.08 -7.85
CA MET A 46 -0.80 1.11 -8.59
C MET A 46 -0.12 0.70 -9.90
N VAL A 47 -0.51 1.34 -11.00
CA VAL A 47 0.05 1.05 -12.33
C VAL A 47 0.55 2.33 -13.00
N LYS A 48 1.78 2.32 -13.51
CA LYS A 48 2.37 3.41 -14.30
C LYS A 48 3.49 2.87 -15.17
N GLU A 49 3.46 3.19 -16.47
CA GLU A 49 4.60 2.96 -17.40
C GLU A 49 5.19 1.54 -17.35
N GLY A 50 4.33 0.51 -17.30
CA GLY A 50 4.74 -0.89 -17.26
C GLY A 50 5.13 -1.42 -15.87
N ARG A 51 5.12 -0.57 -14.83
CA ARG A 51 5.24 -0.97 -13.43
C ARG A 51 3.87 -1.25 -12.84
N ILE A 52 3.80 -2.30 -12.02
CA ILE A 52 2.61 -2.67 -11.25
C ILE A 52 3.07 -2.92 -9.82
N ILE A 53 2.57 -2.10 -8.90
CA ILE A 53 2.84 -2.19 -7.48
C ILE A 53 1.60 -2.68 -6.76
N PHE A 54 1.77 -3.70 -5.92
CA PHE A 54 0.81 -4.10 -4.91
C PHE A 54 1.36 -3.69 -3.54
N ALA A 55 0.61 -2.89 -2.80
CA ALA A 55 1.05 -2.42 -1.50
C ALA A 55 -0.01 -2.71 -0.44
N GLU A 56 0.44 -3.28 0.67
CA GLU A 56 -0.30 -3.41 1.91
C GLU A 56 0.08 -2.23 2.82
N LEU A 57 -0.91 -1.48 3.30
CA LEU A 57 -0.71 -0.26 4.08
C LEU A 57 -1.11 -0.51 5.52
N LYS A 58 -0.19 -0.25 6.45
CA LYS A 58 -0.48 -0.40 7.88
C LYS A 58 -0.24 0.90 8.60
N SER A 59 -0.98 1.10 9.69
CA SER A 59 -0.48 2.00 10.75
C SER A 59 0.91 1.55 11.23
N GLU A 60 1.64 2.41 11.92
CA GLU A 60 2.99 2.11 12.40
C GLU A 60 3.08 0.78 13.17
N LYS A 61 2.05 0.48 13.99
CA LYS A 61 1.94 -0.76 14.78
C LYS A 61 1.00 -1.81 14.19
N GLY A 62 0.42 -1.55 13.02
CA GLY A 62 -0.54 -2.43 12.38
C GLY A 62 0.08 -3.78 12.02
N LYS A 63 -0.61 -4.87 12.33
CA LYS A 63 -0.16 -6.23 11.97
C LYS A 63 -0.66 -6.59 10.58
N VAL A 64 0.19 -7.28 9.82
CA VAL A 64 -0.18 -7.90 8.55
C VAL A 64 -0.75 -9.28 8.89
N SER A 65 -1.91 -9.61 8.33
CA SER A 65 -2.54 -10.91 8.57
C SER A 65 -1.79 -12.02 7.82
N GLU A 66 -2.05 -13.28 8.18
CA GLU A 66 -1.47 -14.44 7.51
C GLU A 66 -1.90 -14.48 6.04
N GLU A 67 -3.18 -14.25 5.75
CA GLU A 67 -3.73 -14.22 4.40
C GLU A 67 -3.13 -13.08 3.55
N GLN A 68 -2.88 -11.92 4.16
CA GLN A 68 -2.19 -10.82 3.48
C GLN A 68 -0.75 -11.19 3.13
N PHE A 69 -0.05 -11.85 4.06
CA PHE A 69 1.31 -12.32 3.82
C PHE A 69 1.37 -13.34 2.69
N GLU A 70 0.44 -14.30 2.65
CA GLU A 70 0.33 -15.30 1.58
C GLU A 70 0.13 -14.65 0.20
N TRP A 71 -0.75 -13.65 0.09
CA TRP A 71 -0.94 -12.91 -1.15
C TRP A 71 0.32 -12.17 -1.59
N LEU A 72 0.96 -11.44 -0.68
CA LEU A 72 2.19 -10.70 -0.97
C LEU A 72 3.32 -11.64 -1.41
N GLU A 73 3.46 -12.80 -0.77
CA GLU A 73 4.45 -13.82 -1.14
C GLU A 73 4.17 -14.39 -2.54
N ALA A 74 2.91 -14.73 -2.84
CA ALA A 74 2.49 -15.26 -4.13
C ALA A 74 2.70 -14.23 -5.27
N LEU A 75 2.33 -12.97 -5.04
CA LEU A 75 2.56 -11.86 -5.98
C LEU A 75 4.06 -11.63 -6.22
N GLY A 76 4.87 -11.66 -5.16
CA GLY A 76 6.32 -11.57 -5.25
C GLY A 76 6.95 -12.71 -6.05
N LYS A 77 6.50 -13.95 -5.84
CA LYS A 77 6.90 -15.12 -6.67
C LYS A 77 6.50 -14.93 -8.14
N GLY A 78 5.38 -14.25 -8.38
CA GLY A 78 4.94 -13.79 -9.70
C GLY A 78 5.75 -12.62 -10.29
N LYS A 79 6.80 -12.17 -9.61
CA LYS A 79 7.67 -11.04 -9.99
C LYS A 79 6.98 -9.67 -9.98
N ALA A 80 5.85 -9.53 -9.30
CA ALA A 80 5.25 -8.22 -9.07
C ALA A 80 6.06 -7.40 -8.06
N GLU A 81 6.00 -6.06 -8.15
CA GLU A 81 6.51 -5.18 -7.10
C GLU A 81 5.55 -5.25 -5.92
N VAL A 82 6.01 -5.75 -4.78
CA VAL A 82 5.20 -5.91 -3.58
C VAL A 82 5.82 -5.15 -2.41
N TYR A 83 4.98 -4.45 -1.65
CA TYR A 83 5.44 -3.71 -0.48
C TYR A 83 4.46 -3.83 0.69
N ILE A 84 5.03 -3.72 1.88
CA ILE A 84 4.30 -3.40 3.11
C ILE A 84 4.82 -2.03 3.51
N TRP A 85 3.94 -1.03 3.54
CA TRP A 85 4.32 0.34 3.89
C TRP A 85 3.67 0.78 5.20
N ARG A 86 4.44 1.57 5.94
CA ARG A 86 4.04 2.21 7.19
C ARG A 86 4.32 3.71 7.13
N PRO A 87 3.73 4.52 8.03
CA PRO A 87 4.04 5.94 8.15
C PRO A 87 5.54 6.27 8.17
N SER A 88 6.37 5.45 8.83
CA SER A 88 7.83 5.62 8.82
C SER A 88 8.48 5.49 7.44
N ASP A 89 7.85 4.75 6.51
CA ASP A 89 8.35 4.52 5.16
C ASP A 89 8.01 5.65 4.19
N PHE A 90 7.30 6.70 4.63
CA PHE A 90 6.72 7.69 3.71
C PHE A 90 7.74 8.29 2.73
N ASP A 91 8.94 8.63 3.19
CA ASP A 91 9.99 9.16 2.30
C ASP A 91 10.41 8.13 1.23
N LYS A 92 10.47 6.83 1.58
CA LYS A 92 10.71 5.74 0.63
C LYS A 92 9.54 5.55 -0.33
N VAL A 93 8.29 5.71 0.14
CA VAL A 93 7.11 5.69 -0.75
C VAL A 93 7.20 6.81 -1.79
N VAL A 94 7.61 8.01 -1.37
CA VAL A 94 7.85 9.15 -2.29
C VAL A 94 8.89 8.79 -3.34
N GLU A 95 10.02 8.19 -2.95
CA GLU A 95 11.05 7.76 -3.90
C GLU A 95 10.55 6.70 -4.89
N ILE A 96 9.79 5.71 -4.42
CA ILE A 96 9.28 4.62 -5.27
C ILE A 96 8.26 5.13 -6.31
N LEU A 97 7.41 6.08 -5.90
CA LEU A 97 6.31 6.57 -6.72
C LEU A 97 6.69 7.76 -7.62
N ARG A 98 7.86 8.38 -7.43
CA ARG A 98 8.34 9.48 -8.28
C ARG A 98 8.66 8.99 -9.70
#